data_AF-A0A842R729-F1
#
_entry.id   AF-A0A842R729-F1
#
_cell.length_a   1.000
_cell.length_b   1.000
_cell.length_c   1.000
_cell.angle_alpha   90.00
_cell.angle_beta   90.00
_cell.angle_gamma   90.00
#
_symmetry.space_group_name_H-M   'P 1'
#
loop_
_entity.id
_entity.type
_entity.pdbx_description
1 polymer ?
#
loop_
_entity_poly.entity_id
_entity_poly.type
_entity_poly.pdbx_seq_one_letter_code
_entity_poly.pdbx_strand_id
1 'polypeptide(L)'
;MVNYPKDPIVRPVNVTMRKEGAYLTWRLPKNFPGKNHYKHTLIIRSRKYDYEAKNEDVIEGNFPIDKKWTVEEHPFIDKDVEPGERYSYYLYVIDKDGNYWHPGPMTGKIIEDGLPVQDGGEGNYHGPPIY
;
A
#
# COMPACT_ATOMS: atom_id res chain seq x y z
N MET A 1 16.72 -1.81 -16.70
CA MET A 1 16.89 -2.74 -15.55
C MET A 1 15.87 -2.29 -14.52
N VAL A 2 15.00 -3.18 -14.03
CA VAL A 2 14.00 -2.84 -13.00
C VAL A 2 14.71 -2.81 -11.66
N ASN A 3 14.63 -1.70 -10.93
CA ASN A 3 15.13 -1.62 -9.57
C ASN A 3 13.97 -1.76 -8.59
N TYR A 4 14.10 -2.74 -7.71
CA TYR A 4 13.22 -2.92 -6.55
C TYR A 4 13.72 -2.08 -5.37
N PRO A 5 12.83 -1.65 -4.46
CA PRO A 5 13.26 -1.05 -3.21
C PRO A 5 14.09 -2.08 -2.43
N LYS A 6 15.31 -1.70 -2.05
CA LYS A 6 16.26 -2.58 -1.34
C LYS A 6 15.93 -2.76 0.14
N ASP A 7 15.17 -1.83 0.70
CA ASP A 7 14.70 -1.90 2.08
C ASP A 7 13.56 -2.92 2.21
N PRO A 8 13.38 -3.57 3.38
CA PRO A 8 12.21 -4.41 3.62
C PRO A 8 10.91 -3.63 3.42
N ILE A 9 9.81 -4.35 3.17
CA ILE A 9 8.50 -3.74 2.91
C ILE A 9 8.18 -2.73 4.02
N VAL A 10 7.94 -1.47 3.62
CA VAL A 10 7.34 -0.48 4.51
C VAL A 10 5.94 -0.98 4.87
N ARG A 11 5.74 -1.24 6.17
CA ARG A 11 4.56 -1.85 6.82
C ARG A 11 3.30 -1.77 5.94
N PRO A 12 2.80 -2.91 5.41
CA PRO A 12 1.58 -2.89 4.60
C PRO A 12 0.43 -2.37 5.45
N VAL A 13 -0.54 -1.76 4.80
CA VAL A 13 -1.71 -1.25 5.52
C VAL A 13 -2.73 -2.37 5.63
N ASN A 14 -3.08 -2.73 6.87
CA ASN A 14 -4.08 -3.73 7.17
C ASN A 14 -5.40 -3.05 7.54
N VAL A 15 -6.46 -3.34 6.79
CA VAL A 15 -7.76 -2.68 6.95
C VAL A 15 -8.84 -3.75 7.10
N THR A 16 -9.74 -3.54 8.06
CA THR A 16 -10.98 -4.34 8.18
C THR A 16 -12.03 -3.78 7.24
N MET A 17 -12.80 -4.62 6.56
CA MET A 17 -13.71 -4.19 5.50
C MET A 17 -15.16 -4.07 5.94
N ARG A 18 -15.86 -3.11 5.33
CA ARG A 18 -17.33 -2.97 5.37
C ARG A 18 -17.91 -2.94 3.96
N LYS A 19 -19.23 -2.84 3.86
CA LYS A 19 -19.98 -2.91 2.58
C LYS A 19 -19.55 -1.84 1.57
N GLU A 20 -18.95 -0.76 2.06
CA GLU A 20 -18.68 0.46 1.30
C GLU A 20 -17.26 0.49 0.69
N GLY A 21 -16.36 -0.40 1.13
CA GLY A 21 -15.02 -0.56 0.57
C GLY A 21 -13.85 -0.07 1.44
N ALA A 22 -12.64 -0.22 0.90
CA ALA A 22 -11.39 0.29 1.46
C ALA A 22 -10.91 1.53 0.70
N TYR A 23 -10.65 2.62 1.41
CA TYR A 23 -10.10 3.84 0.87
C TYR A 23 -8.61 3.94 1.20
N LEU A 24 -7.76 4.04 0.17
CA LEU A 24 -6.30 4.10 0.30
C LEU A 24 -5.76 5.46 -0.14
N THR A 25 -4.89 6.03 0.68
CA THR A 25 -4.12 7.24 0.35
C THR A 25 -2.65 7.04 0.67
N TRP A 26 -1.80 7.73 -0.08
CA TRP A 26 -0.36 7.70 0.08
C TRP A 26 0.25 9.02 -0.37
N ARG A 27 1.54 9.22 -0.06
CA ARG A 27 2.35 10.33 -0.57
C ARG A 27 3.46 9.79 -1.46
N LEU A 28 3.97 10.62 -2.36
CA LEU A 28 5.22 10.29 -3.05
C LEU A 28 6.36 10.16 -2.03
N PRO A 29 7.32 9.25 -2.25
CA PRO A 29 8.48 9.11 -1.38
C PRO A 29 9.25 10.44 -1.24
N LYS A 30 9.82 10.71 -0.06
CA LYS A 30 10.56 11.96 0.20
C LYS A 30 11.73 12.16 -0.78
N ASN A 31 12.38 11.06 -1.17
CA ASN A 31 13.52 11.06 -2.08
C ASN A 31 13.11 10.75 -3.54
N PHE A 32 11.82 10.81 -3.85
CA PHE A 32 11.35 10.60 -5.22
C PHE A 32 11.83 11.74 -6.12
N PRO A 33 12.33 11.47 -7.34
CA PRO A 33 12.92 12.48 -8.24
C PRO A 33 11.95 13.59 -8.70
N GLY A 34 10.68 13.50 -8.31
CA GLY A 34 9.68 14.55 -8.47
C GLY A 34 8.46 14.08 -9.26
N LYS A 35 7.36 14.84 -9.20
CA LYS A 35 6.08 14.47 -9.84
C LYS A 35 6.21 14.22 -11.35
N ASN A 36 7.15 14.88 -12.03
CA ASN A 36 7.38 14.68 -13.47
C ASN A 36 7.98 13.31 -13.81
N HIS A 37 8.55 12.60 -12.83
CA HIS A 37 9.06 11.24 -12.97
C HIS A 37 8.03 10.19 -12.56
N TYR A 38 6.91 10.58 -11.96
CA TYR A 38 5.84 9.65 -11.60
C TYR A 38 5.18 9.07 -12.85
N LYS A 39 5.00 7.74 -12.86
CA LYS A 39 4.27 7.02 -13.91
C LYS A 39 2.93 6.54 -13.39
N HIS A 40 2.95 5.70 -12.35
CA HIS A 40 1.74 5.17 -11.70
C HIS A 40 2.10 4.58 -10.34
N THR A 41 1.09 4.20 -9.56
CA THR A 41 1.23 3.43 -8.34
C THR A 41 0.70 2.03 -8.58
N LEU A 42 1.46 1.03 -8.15
CA LEU A 42 1.01 -0.35 -8.06
C LEU A 42 0.41 -0.58 -6.67
N ILE A 43 -0.81 -1.09 -6.63
CA ILE A 43 -1.53 -1.50 -5.42
C ILE A 43 -1.72 -3.00 -5.49
N ILE A 44 -1.30 -3.71 -4.45
CA ILE A 44 -1.47 -5.16 -4.31
C ILE A 44 -2.26 -5.41 -3.03
N ARG A 45 -3.37 -6.15 -3.15
CA ARG A 45 -4.16 -6.64 -2.04
C ARG A 45 -3.84 -8.10 -1.76
N SER A 46 -3.77 -8.45 -0.49
CA SER A 46 -3.62 -9.81 -0.02
C SER A 46 -4.48 -10.05 1.21
N ARG A 47 -4.90 -11.31 1.42
CA ARG A 47 -5.45 -11.75 2.72
C ARG A 47 -4.35 -12.06 3.74
N LYS A 48 -3.09 -12.11 3.32
CA LYS A 48 -1.91 -12.30 4.19
C LYS A 48 -1.31 -10.95 4.56
N TYR A 49 -1.14 -10.72 5.86
CA TYR A 49 -0.35 -9.61 6.39
C TYR A 49 1.08 -10.10 6.65
N ASP A 50 2.05 -9.56 5.94
CA ASP A 50 3.45 -9.96 6.03
C ASP A 50 4.36 -8.75 5.80
N TYR A 51 5.06 -8.32 6.86
CA TYR A 51 6.02 -7.21 6.80
C TYR A 51 7.46 -7.71 6.52
N GLU A 52 7.68 -9.02 6.49
CA GLU A 52 8.97 -9.67 6.23
C GLU A 52 9.09 -10.15 4.77
N ALA A 53 7.97 -10.18 4.03
CA ALA A 53 7.97 -10.48 2.61
C ALA A 53 8.94 -9.58 1.83
N LYS A 54 9.56 -10.15 0.80
CA LYS A 54 10.45 -9.40 -0.08
C LYS A 54 9.65 -8.61 -1.10
N ASN A 55 10.10 -7.40 -1.43
CA ASN A 55 9.45 -6.56 -2.44
C ASN A 55 9.35 -7.28 -3.79
N GLU A 56 10.40 -7.97 -4.19
CA GLU A 56 10.46 -8.77 -5.42
C GLU A 56 9.34 -9.81 -5.44
N ASP A 57 9.19 -10.59 -4.36
CA ASP A 57 8.17 -11.64 -4.27
C ASP A 57 6.75 -11.06 -4.35
N VAL A 58 6.51 -9.94 -3.68
CA VAL A 58 5.20 -9.25 -3.74
C VAL A 58 4.94 -8.68 -5.13
N ILE A 59 5.92 -8.05 -5.77
CA ILE A 59 5.73 -7.38 -7.07
C ILE A 59 5.59 -8.41 -8.20
N GLU A 60 6.39 -9.48 -8.19
CA GLU A 60 6.42 -10.53 -9.20
C GLU A 60 5.30 -11.56 -9.03
N GLY A 61 4.65 -11.61 -7.86
CA GLY A 61 3.54 -12.52 -7.60
C GLY A 61 3.94 -13.86 -6.99
N ASN A 62 5.14 -13.97 -6.45
CA ASN A 62 5.59 -15.09 -5.60
C ASN A 62 5.06 -14.96 -4.15
N PHE A 63 4.14 -14.03 -3.93
CA PHE A 63 3.40 -13.79 -2.69
C PHE A 63 1.91 -14.10 -2.91
N PRO A 64 1.13 -14.52 -1.89
CA PRO A 64 -0.30 -14.70 -2.03
C PRO A 64 -0.99 -13.37 -2.36
N ILE A 65 -1.22 -13.12 -3.65
CA ILE A 65 -1.93 -11.94 -4.14
C ILE A 65 -3.39 -12.31 -4.33
N ASP A 66 -4.28 -11.49 -3.79
CA ASP A 66 -5.71 -11.56 -4.06
C ASP A 66 -6.06 -10.69 -5.27
N LYS A 67 -5.56 -9.44 -5.30
CA LYS A 67 -5.82 -8.53 -6.42
C LYS A 67 -4.70 -7.51 -6.61
N LYS A 68 -4.56 -7.00 -7.84
CA LYS A 68 -3.50 -6.09 -8.26
C LYS A 68 -4.07 -4.99 -9.15
N TRP A 69 -3.68 -3.74 -8.90
CA TRP A 69 -4.09 -2.58 -9.69
C TRP A 69 -2.90 -1.68 -10.01
N THR A 70 -2.95 -1.07 -11.18
CA THR A 70 -2.07 0.04 -11.57
C THR A 70 -2.92 1.29 -11.64
N VAL A 71 -2.60 2.30 -10.84
CA VAL A 71 -3.39 3.53 -10.71
C VAL A 71 -2.54 4.77 -10.95
N GLU A 72 -3.05 5.70 -11.74
CA GLU A 72 -2.33 6.95 -12.05
C GLU A 72 -2.65 8.06 -11.05
N GLU A 73 -3.79 7.97 -10.36
CA GLU A 73 -4.27 9.01 -9.44
C GLU A 73 -4.50 8.44 -8.03
N HIS A 74 -4.37 9.31 -7.02
CA HIS A 74 -4.75 9.03 -5.64
C HIS A 74 -5.84 10.03 -5.22
N PRO A 75 -6.83 9.64 -4.40
CA PRO A 75 -6.97 8.38 -3.66
C PRO A 75 -7.40 7.17 -4.51
N PHE A 76 -7.22 5.96 -3.98
CA PHE A 76 -7.76 4.72 -4.55
C PHE A 76 -8.86 4.13 -3.66
N ILE A 77 -9.89 3.54 -4.29
CA ILE A 77 -11.00 2.89 -3.58
C ILE A 77 -11.14 1.45 -4.06
N ASP A 78 -10.96 0.51 -3.15
CA ASP A 78 -11.26 -0.90 -3.36
C ASP A 78 -12.69 -1.21 -2.92
N LYS A 79 -13.56 -1.45 -3.90
CA LYS A 79 -14.97 -1.82 -3.67
C LYS A 79 -15.21 -3.33 -3.76
N ASP A 80 -14.20 -4.11 -4.13
CA ASP A 80 -14.30 -5.56 -4.34
C ASP A 80 -13.95 -6.33 -3.07
N VAL A 81 -14.18 -5.72 -1.92
CA VAL A 81 -13.87 -6.26 -0.60
C VAL A 81 -15.13 -6.80 0.05
N GLU A 82 -14.96 -7.89 0.78
CA GLU A 82 -16.05 -8.56 1.45
C GLU A 82 -16.25 -7.97 2.86
N PRO A 83 -17.50 -7.65 3.27
CA PRO A 83 -17.77 -7.16 4.62
C PRO A 83 -17.30 -8.15 5.69
N GLY A 84 -16.60 -7.67 6.71
CA GLY A 84 -16.10 -8.49 7.82
C GLY A 84 -14.74 -9.15 7.56
N GLU A 85 -14.25 -9.14 6.33
CA GLU A 85 -12.92 -9.64 6.00
C GLU A 85 -11.82 -8.61 6.30
N ARG A 86 -10.58 -9.09 6.41
CA ARG A 86 -9.39 -8.24 6.54
C ARG A 86 -8.50 -8.39 5.33
N TYR A 87 -8.00 -7.27 4.84
CA TYR A 87 -7.06 -7.23 3.72
C TYR A 87 -5.85 -6.37 4.05
N SER A 88 -4.70 -6.84 3.58
CA SER A 88 -3.43 -6.15 3.61
C SER A 88 -3.13 -5.57 2.24
N TYR A 89 -2.72 -4.31 2.23
CA TYR A 89 -2.41 -3.57 1.01
C TYR A 89 -0.94 -3.18 0.98
N TYR A 90 -0.30 -3.47 -0.15
CA TYR A 90 1.08 -3.18 -0.47
C TYR A 90 1.11 -2.19 -1.63
N LEU A 91 1.80 -1.08 -1.45
CA LEU A 91 1.87 -0.01 -2.45
C LEU A 91 3.30 0.23 -2.90
N TYR A 92 3.45 0.48 -4.19
CA TYR A 92 4.70 0.86 -4.81
C TYR A 92 4.46 1.99 -5.80
N VAL A 93 5.22 3.08 -5.66
CA VAL A 93 5.25 4.13 -6.67
C VAL A 93 6.23 3.71 -7.75
N ILE A 94 5.81 3.77 -9.02
CA ILE A 94 6.65 3.46 -10.18
C ILE A 94 6.96 4.75 -10.92
N ASP A 95 8.24 4.96 -11.20
CA ASP A 95 8.70 6.08 -12.02
C ASP A 95 8.65 5.76 -13.53
N LYS A 96 8.91 6.76 -14.36
CA LYS A 96 8.91 6.63 -15.83
C LYS A 96 9.98 5.68 -16.35
N ASP A 97 11.05 5.47 -15.59
CA ASP A 97 12.15 4.55 -15.90
C ASP A 97 11.83 3.11 -15.48
N GLY A 98 10.72 2.89 -14.78
CA GLY A 98 10.25 1.59 -14.33
C GLY A 98 10.85 1.14 -12.99
N ASN A 99 11.46 2.04 -12.22
CA ASN A 99 11.91 1.73 -10.88
C ASN A 99 10.77 1.81 -9.88
N TYR A 100 10.83 0.94 -8.88
CA TYR A 100 9.85 0.83 -7.81
C TYR A 100 10.35 1.57 -6.57
N TRP A 101 9.44 2.29 -5.93
CA TRP A 101 9.70 3.11 -4.76
C TRP A 101 8.64 2.84 -3.70
N HIS A 102 9.03 2.79 -2.43
CA HIS A 102 8.05 2.79 -1.35
C HIS A 102 7.35 4.15 -1.29
N PRO A 103 6.01 4.21 -1.30
CA PRO A 103 5.33 5.47 -1.05
C PRO A 103 5.75 6.03 0.33
N GLY A 104 5.55 7.33 0.51
CA GLY A 104 5.49 7.91 1.85
C GLY A 104 4.34 7.30 2.67
N PRO A 105 4.05 7.85 3.86
CA PRO A 105 3.05 7.30 4.77
C PRO A 105 1.77 6.91 4.03
N MET A 106 1.44 5.62 4.11
CA MET A 106 0.25 5.05 3.51
C MET A 106 -0.82 4.96 4.60
N THR A 107 -2.04 5.37 4.27
CA THR A 107 -3.19 5.27 5.17
C THR A 107 -4.30 4.51 4.46
N GLY A 108 -4.92 3.57 5.17
CA GLY A 108 -6.10 2.84 4.71
C GLY A 108 -7.23 3.08 5.68
N LYS A 109 -8.42 3.37 5.15
CA LYS A 109 -9.61 3.73 5.92
C LYS A 109 -10.82 2.99 5.36
N ILE A 110 -11.82 2.81 6.20
CA ILE A 110 -13.13 2.32 5.80
C ILE A 110 -13.95 3.51 5.32
N ILE A 111 -14.69 3.36 4.23
CA ILE A 111 -15.70 4.34 3.85
C ILE A 111 -16.91 4.09 4.76
N GLU A 112 -17.23 5.01 5.66
CA GLU A 112 -18.53 5.00 6.35
C GLU A 112 -19.36 6.13 5.73
N ASP A 113 -20.44 5.80 5.02
CA ASP A 113 -21.46 6.73 4.48
C ASP A 113 -20.96 8.09 3.95
N GLY A 114 -19.80 8.10 3.30
CA GLY A 114 -19.25 9.26 2.59
C GLY A 114 -18.33 10.18 3.39
N LEU A 115 -17.89 9.81 4.60
CA LEU A 115 -16.89 10.60 5.35
C LEU A 115 -15.62 9.79 5.65
N PRO A 116 -14.42 10.34 5.38
CA PRO A 116 -13.16 9.66 5.68
C PRO A 116 -12.93 9.63 7.20
N VAL A 117 -13.15 8.49 7.85
CA VAL A 117 -12.85 8.31 9.27
C VAL A 117 -11.33 8.37 9.47
N GLN A 118 -10.86 9.36 10.22
CA GLN A 118 -9.47 9.47 10.63
C GLN A 118 -9.26 8.59 11.86
N ASP A 119 -8.57 7.48 11.67
CA ASP A 119 -7.70 6.92 12.70
C ASP A 119 -6.42 6.53 11.98
N GLY A 120 -5.27 7.17 12.18
CA GLY A 120 -4.79 7.67 13.47
C GLY A 120 -3.58 6.83 13.83
N GLY A 121 -2.52 6.96 13.03
CA GLY A 121 -1.29 6.24 13.24
C GLY A 121 -0.17 6.90 12.46
N GLU A 122 0.19 8.12 12.87
CA GLU A 122 1.60 8.51 12.72
C GLU A 122 2.42 7.38 13.33
N GLY A 123 3.28 6.76 12.52
CA GLY A 123 4.22 5.77 13.01
C GLY A 123 5.21 6.46 13.95
N ASN A 124 4.86 6.60 15.22
CA ASN A 124 5.87 6.67 16.27
C ASN A 124 6.62 5.35 16.20
N TYR A 125 7.86 5.42 15.73
CA TYR A 125 8.84 4.33 15.78
C TYR A 125 9.04 3.94 17.24
N HIS A 126 8.28 2.96 17.70
CA HIS A 126 8.65 2.15 18.85
C HIS A 126 9.12 0.80 18.28
N GLY A 127 10.36 0.45 18.59
CA GLY A 127 11.01 -0.79 18.15
C GLY A 127 10.23 -2.05 18.56
N PRO A 128 10.70 -3.24 18.13
CA PRO A 128 10.02 -4.48 18.43
C PRO A 128 9.86 -4.67 19.95
N PRO A 129 8.73 -5.24 20.42
CA PRO A 129 8.57 -5.57 21.83
C PRO A 129 9.67 -6.56 22.23
N ILE A 130 10.41 -6.20 23.27
CA ILE A 130 11.36 -7.08 23.93
C ILE A 130 10.51 -8.02 24.79
N TYR A 131 10.51 -9.32 24.45
CA TYR A 131 9.99 -10.39 25.31
C TYR A 131 11.04 -10.79 26.35
#